data_AF-A0A6G1JF50-F1
#
_entry.id   AF-A0A6G1JF50-F1
#
_cell.length_a   1.000
_cell.length_b   1.000
_cell.length_c   1.000
_cell.angle_alpha   90.00
_cell.angle_beta   90.00
_cell.angle_gamma   90.00
#
_symmetry.space_group_name_H-M   'P 1'
#
loop_
_entity.id
_entity.type
_entity.pdbx_description
1 polymer ?
#
loop_
_entity_poly.entity_id
_entity_poly.type
_entity_poly.pdbx_seq_one_letter_code
_entity_poly.pdbx_strand_id
1 'polypeptide(L)'
;MHSTTFLTTLLAAATSTTALQITLYTNTNYGGDSTTISLISGSCTDAGQYNDKVSSVKMYGASCTLFENYGCSGGQFKINGDTPSLEGVFNDKMSSVTCY
;
A
#
# COMPACT_ATOMS: atom_id res chain seq x y z
N MET A 1 -16.07 53.11 20.52
CA MET A 1 -15.86 51.69 20.88
C MET A 1 -16.56 50.85 19.82
N HIS A 2 -15.85 50.40 18.78
CA HIS A 2 -16.43 49.44 17.83
C HIS A 2 -15.36 48.40 17.52
N SER A 3 -15.41 47.29 18.27
CA SER A 3 -14.62 46.09 18.00
C SER A 3 -15.58 45.06 17.45
N THR A 4 -15.41 44.69 16.19
CA THR A 4 -16.22 43.68 15.51
C THR A 4 -15.29 42.50 15.23
N THR A 5 -15.40 41.46 16.07
CA THR A 5 -14.62 40.23 15.92
C THR A 5 -15.33 39.32 14.92
N PHE A 6 -14.70 39.04 13.78
CA PHE A 6 -15.18 38.03 12.84
C PHE A 6 -14.77 36.65 13.33
N LEU A 7 -15.75 35.75 13.51
CA LEU A 7 -15.54 34.35 13.84
C LEU A 7 -15.46 33.56 12.53
N THR A 8 -14.25 33.20 12.10
CA THR A 8 -14.04 32.26 10.98
C THR A 8 -14.21 30.83 11.48
N THR A 9 -15.33 30.19 11.17
CA THR A 9 -15.53 28.75 11.34
C THR A 9 -14.74 28.01 10.26
N LEU A 10 -13.70 27.28 10.68
CA LEU A 10 -12.95 26.38 9.80
C LEU A 10 -13.72 25.06 9.67
N LEU A 11 -14.24 24.77 8.46
CA LEU A 11 -14.78 23.44 8.13
C LEU A 11 -13.60 22.50 7.86
N ALA A 12 -13.31 21.57 8.77
CA ALA A 12 -12.45 20.44 8.48
C ALA A 12 -13.23 19.43 7.62
N ALA A 13 -12.89 19.28 6.35
CA ALA A 13 -13.40 18.19 5.53
C ALA A 13 -12.82 16.87 6.09
N ALA A 14 -13.68 16.03 6.68
CA ALA A 14 -13.29 14.69 7.07
C ALA A 14 -13.07 13.87 5.79
N THR A 15 -11.81 13.74 5.35
CA THR A 15 -11.45 12.82 4.28
C THR A 15 -11.72 11.41 4.78
N SER A 16 -12.73 10.74 4.23
CA SER A 16 -12.96 9.32 4.46
C SER A 16 -11.80 8.53 3.85
N THR A 17 -10.77 8.25 4.65
CA THR A 17 -9.67 7.38 4.25
C THR A 17 -10.19 5.96 4.18
N THR A 18 -10.35 5.42 2.97
CA THR A 18 -10.65 4.00 2.78
C THR A 18 -9.45 3.19 3.22
N ALA A 19 -9.63 2.37 4.25
CA ALA A 19 -8.64 1.40 4.69
C ALA A 19 -8.75 0.14 3.82
N LEU A 20 -7.60 -0.26 3.25
CA LEU A 20 -7.42 -1.46 2.44
C LEU A 20 -6.56 -2.45 3.23
N GLN A 21 -6.65 -3.73 2.89
CA GLN A 21 -5.77 -4.76 3.46
C GLN A 21 -5.22 -5.64 2.34
N ILE A 22 -3.94 -5.98 2.44
CA ILE A 22 -3.31 -7.02 1.62
C ILE A 22 -2.46 -7.91 2.52
N THR A 23 -2.27 -9.17 2.14
CA THR A 23 -1.33 -10.07 2.81
C THR A 23 -0.16 -10.37 1.88
N LEU A 24 1.04 -10.10 2.37
CA LEU A 24 2.31 -10.37 1.70
C LEU A 24 2.86 -11.71 2.18
N TYR A 25 3.43 -12.50 1.26
CA TYR A 25 4.00 -13.82 1.55
C TYR A 25 5.41 -13.93 1.00
N THR A 26 6.32 -14.55 1.76
CA THR A 26 7.73 -14.69 1.35
C THR A 26 7.97 -15.78 0.33
N ASN A 27 7.01 -16.69 0.13
CA ASN A 27 7.11 -17.74 -0.87
C ASN A 27 5.94 -17.66 -1.85
N THR A 28 6.08 -18.35 -2.98
CA THR A 28 4.99 -18.53 -3.93
C THR A 28 3.83 -19.34 -3.33
N ASN A 29 2.67 -19.26 -3.98
CA ASN A 29 1.42 -19.93 -3.62
C ASN A 29 0.96 -19.64 -2.18
N TYR A 30 1.20 -18.42 -1.70
CA TYR A 30 0.81 -17.94 -0.37
C TYR A 30 1.46 -18.74 0.78
N GLY A 31 2.66 -19.29 0.53
CA GLY A 31 3.45 -20.00 1.53
C GLY A 31 4.47 -19.10 2.24
N GLY A 32 5.21 -19.70 3.17
CA GLY A 32 6.28 -19.01 3.92
C GLY A 32 5.75 -18.08 5.01
N ASP A 33 6.61 -17.16 5.43
CA ASP A 33 6.25 -16.12 6.39
C ASP A 33 5.29 -15.13 5.72
N SER A 34 4.40 -14.53 6.52
CA SER A 34 3.41 -13.60 6.00
C SER A 34 3.08 -12.47 6.96
N THR A 35 2.67 -11.35 6.37
CA THR A 35 2.13 -10.22 7.11
C THR A 35 0.92 -9.66 6.40
N THR A 36 -0.09 -9.26 7.17
CA THR A 36 -1.21 -8.48 6.65
C THR A 36 -0.96 -7.03 7.02
N ILE A 37 -0.95 -6.17 6.01
CA ILE A 37 -0.77 -4.74 6.18
C ILE A 37 -2.08 -4.00 5.89
N SER A 38 -2.43 -3.08 6.77
CA SER A 38 -3.51 -2.12 6.55
C SER A 38 -2.94 -0.90 5.86
N LEU A 39 -3.55 -0.53 4.74
CA LEU A 39 -3.11 0.52 3.84
C LEU A 39 -4.17 1.61 3.76
N ILE A 40 -3.74 2.85 3.56
CA ILE A 40 -4.66 3.93 3.22
C ILE A 40 -4.68 4.03 1.70
N SER A 41 -5.89 4.02 1.10
CA SER A 41 -6.05 4.17 -0.35
C SER A 41 -5.27 5.39 -0.87
N GLY A 42 -4.47 5.17 -1.91
CA GLY A 42 -3.61 6.18 -2.56
C GLY A 42 -2.39 6.64 -1.76
N SER A 43 -2.16 6.09 -0.55
CA SER A 43 -0.95 6.39 0.23
C SER A 43 0.18 5.43 -0.15
N CYS A 44 1.42 5.90 0.02
CA CYS A 44 2.59 5.03 -0.11
C CYS A 44 2.92 4.35 1.22
N THR A 45 3.34 3.10 1.18
CA THR A 45 3.77 2.33 2.35
C THR A 45 5.03 1.53 2.02
N ASP A 46 6.07 1.69 2.84
CA ASP A 46 7.32 0.93 2.70
C ASP A 46 7.17 -0.48 3.29
N ALA A 47 7.84 -1.46 2.67
CA ALA A 47 7.69 -2.89 3.00
C ALA A 47 8.34 -3.28 4.35
N GLY A 48 9.21 -2.45 4.90
CA GLY A 48 9.88 -2.69 6.17
C GLY A 48 10.63 -4.02 6.20
N GLN A 49 10.28 -4.92 7.11
CA GLN A 49 10.96 -6.22 7.24
C GLN A 49 10.75 -7.18 6.04
N TYR A 50 9.77 -6.89 5.17
CA TYR A 50 9.46 -7.65 3.95
C TYR A 50 10.09 -7.06 2.69
N ASN A 51 10.93 -6.03 2.83
CA ASN A 51 11.72 -5.47 1.74
C ASN A 51 12.48 -6.57 1.00
N ASP A 52 12.31 -6.63 -0.31
CA ASP A 52 12.96 -7.59 -1.22
C ASP A 52 12.75 -9.06 -0.84
N LYS A 53 11.57 -9.40 -0.30
CA LYS A 53 11.23 -10.78 0.11
C LYS A 53 9.88 -11.27 -0.39
N VAL A 54 9.08 -10.41 -1.01
CA VAL A 54 7.69 -10.75 -1.34
C VAL A 54 7.66 -11.57 -2.64
N SER A 55 7.06 -12.76 -2.55
CA SER A 55 6.94 -13.71 -3.66
C SER A 55 5.50 -14.02 -4.05
N SER A 56 4.51 -13.75 -3.18
CA SER A 56 3.08 -13.81 -3.53
C SER A 56 2.23 -12.89 -2.65
N VAL A 57 1.03 -12.50 -3.12
CA VAL A 57 0.20 -11.48 -2.47
C VAL A 57 -1.29 -11.84 -2.56
N LYS A 58 -2.03 -11.69 -1.44
CA LYS A 58 -3.50 -11.66 -1.43
C LYS A 58 -4.02 -10.24 -1.26
N MET A 59 -5.01 -9.87 -2.06
CA MET A 59 -5.38 -8.47 -2.27
C MET A 59 -6.72 -8.08 -1.65
N TYR A 60 -7.60 -9.04 -1.36
CA TYR A 60 -8.92 -8.79 -0.74
C TYR A 60 -9.75 -7.71 -1.46
N GLY A 61 -9.63 -7.63 -2.78
CA GLY A 61 -10.33 -6.65 -3.62
C GLY A 61 -9.58 -5.34 -3.86
N ALA A 62 -8.43 -5.12 -3.23
CA ALA A 62 -7.56 -3.99 -3.52
C ALA A 62 -6.86 -4.14 -4.89
N SER A 63 -6.54 -3.01 -5.52
CA SER A 63 -5.62 -2.94 -6.65
C SER A 63 -4.38 -2.14 -6.27
N CYS A 64 -3.19 -2.70 -6.45
CA CYS A 64 -1.95 -2.09 -6.00
C CYS A 64 -0.91 -1.93 -7.10
N THR A 65 0.00 -0.98 -6.90
CA THR A 65 1.26 -0.89 -7.62
C THR A 65 2.40 -1.15 -6.65
N LEU A 66 3.22 -2.15 -6.95
CA LEU A 66 4.44 -2.50 -6.23
C LEU A 66 5.62 -1.71 -6.81
N PHE A 67 6.58 -1.33 -5.98
CA PHE A 67 7.73 -0.53 -6.36
C PHE A 67 9.04 -1.14 -5.89
N GLU A 68 10.09 -1.05 -6.72
CA GLU A 68 11.42 -1.60 -6.45
C GLU A 68 12.16 -0.84 -5.34
N ASN A 69 11.84 0.44 -5.13
CA ASN A 69 12.49 1.27 -4.13
C ASN A 69 11.50 1.74 -3.05
N TYR A 70 12.01 2.20 -1.93
CA TYR A 70 11.22 2.92 -0.92
C TYR A 70 10.60 4.21 -1.48
N GLY A 71 9.53 4.66 -0.83
CA GLY A 71 8.83 5.90 -1.21
C GLY A 71 8.08 5.82 -2.54
N CYS A 72 7.65 4.62 -2.95
CA CYS A 72 6.87 4.37 -4.17
C CYS A 72 7.53 4.91 -5.44
N SER A 73 8.78 4.53 -5.64
CA SER A 73 9.63 5.00 -6.74
C SER A 73 10.36 3.85 -7.43
N GLY A 74 10.98 4.14 -8.59
CA GLY A 74 11.74 3.14 -9.35
C GLY A 74 10.87 2.26 -10.25
N GLY A 75 11.34 1.04 -10.53
CA GLY A 75 10.59 0.05 -11.30
C GLY A 75 9.28 -0.30 -10.61
N GLN A 76 8.23 -0.54 -11.39
CA GLN A 76 6.88 -0.75 -10.87
C GLN A 76 6.18 -1.94 -11.51
N PHE A 77 5.30 -2.58 -10.74
CA PHE A 77 4.45 -3.68 -11.21
C PHE A 77 3.04 -3.55 -10.65
N LYS A 78 2.03 -3.62 -11.53
CA LYS A 78 0.62 -3.48 -11.15
C LYS A 78 -0.02 -4.84 -10.90
N ILE A 79 -0.75 -4.96 -9.81
CA ILE A 79 -1.50 -6.15 -9.43
C ILE A 79 -2.95 -5.77 -9.07
N ASN A 80 -3.92 -6.44 -9.71
CA ASN A 80 -5.36 -6.14 -9.57
C ASN A 80 -6.14 -7.35 -9.02
N GLY A 81 -5.46 -8.23 -8.28
CA GLY A 81 -6.04 -9.44 -7.71
C GLY A 81 -4.99 -10.32 -7.06
N ASP A 82 -5.46 -11.35 -6.36
CA ASP A 82 -4.58 -12.33 -5.72
C ASP A 82 -3.56 -12.87 -6.72
N THR A 83 -2.28 -12.73 -6.38
CA THR A 83 -1.16 -13.05 -7.24
C THR A 83 -0.37 -14.18 -6.58
N PRO A 84 -0.54 -15.44 -7.03
CA PRO A 84 0.08 -16.60 -6.39
C PRO A 84 1.60 -16.67 -6.63
N SER A 85 2.15 -15.93 -7.59
CA SER A 85 3.58 -15.89 -7.83
C SER A 85 4.00 -14.59 -8.51
N LEU A 86 5.06 -13.97 -8.00
CA LEU A 86 5.75 -12.85 -8.63
C LEU A 86 7.00 -13.30 -9.42
N GLU A 87 7.27 -14.61 -9.48
CA GLU A 87 8.41 -15.19 -10.19
C GLU A 87 8.48 -14.74 -11.65
N GLY A 88 9.68 -14.35 -12.08
CA GLY A 88 9.94 -13.87 -13.43
C GLY A 88 9.42 -12.46 -13.76
N VAL A 89 8.68 -11.80 -12.85
CA VAL A 89 8.17 -10.43 -13.06
C VAL A 89 8.64 -9.46 -11.98
N PHE A 90 8.40 -9.76 -10.70
CA PHE A 90 8.64 -8.82 -9.59
C PHE A 90 9.00 -9.52 -8.25
N ASN A 91 9.46 -10.77 -8.31
CA ASN A 91 9.82 -11.57 -7.15
C ASN A 91 10.94 -10.93 -6.34
N ASP A 92 10.79 -10.85 -5.03
CA ASP A 92 11.83 -10.37 -4.10
C ASP A 92 12.36 -8.98 -4.46
N LYS A 93 11.48 -8.13 -5.00
CA LYS A 93 11.82 -6.76 -5.41
C LYS A 93 10.97 -5.69 -4.76
N MET A 94 9.85 -6.04 -4.12
CA MET A 94 8.99 -5.04 -3.53
C MET A 94 9.69 -4.39 -2.33
N SER A 95 9.90 -3.08 -2.43
CA SER A 95 10.37 -2.22 -1.34
C SER A 95 9.28 -1.26 -0.85
N SER A 96 8.29 -0.91 -1.69
CA SER A 96 7.11 -0.15 -1.27
C SER A 96 5.88 -0.43 -2.14
N VAL A 97 4.71 0.03 -1.69
CA VAL A 97 3.43 -0.24 -2.32
C VAL A 97 2.44 0.92 -2.16
N THR A 98 1.59 1.11 -3.16
CA THR A 98 0.37 1.93 -3.05
C THR A 98 -0.83 1.14 -3.56
N CYS A 99 -2.00 1.32 -2.94
CA CYS A 99 -3.21 0.55 -3.24
C CYS A 99 -4.46 1.44 -3.33
N TYR A 100 -5.47 0.97 -4.05
CA TYR A 100 -6.77 1.62 -4.26
C TYR A 100 -7.91 0.61 -4.16
#